data_AF-D0E0T4-F1
#
_entry.id   AF-D0E0T4-F1
#
_cell.length_a   1.000
_cell.length_b   1.000
_cell.length_c   1.000
_cell.angle_alpha   90.00
_cell.angle_beta   90.00
_cell.angle_gamma   90.00
#
_symmetry.space_group_name_H-M   'P 1'
#
loop_
_entity.id
_entity.type
_entity.pdbx_description
1 polymer ?
#
loop_
_entity_poly.entity_id
_entity_poly.type
_entity_poly.pdbx_seq_one_letter_code
_entity_poly.pdbx_strand_id
1 'polypeptide(L)'
;SVALLVVSASGKLYSFSSGDNLVKILDRYGKQHADDLKALDLQSKSLNYGSHHELLDLVESKLVESNVNNVSVDSLVQLEEHLETALSVTRAKKTELMLKLVENLKEKEKLLKEENQVLASQMEKNHVVVGAGTEMMEMSPAGQISDN
;
A
#
# COMPACT_ATOMS: atom_id res chain seq x y z
N SER A 1 0.84 -25.69 4.88
CA SER A 1 1.41 -24.80 5.91
C SER A 1 1.07 -23.36 5.55
N VAL A 2 0.65 -22.56 6.53
CA VAL A 2 0.21 -21.17 6.32
C VAL A 2 0.92 -20.29 7.33
N ALA A 3 1.34 -19.10 6.92
CA ALA A 3 1.91 -18.09 7.80
C ALA A 3 1.23 -16.73 7.60
N LEU A 4 1.10 -15.97 8.68
CA LEU A 4 0.66 -14.59 8.69
C LEU A 4 1.78 -13.74 9.28
N LEU A 5 2.10 -12.63 8.61
CA LEU A 5 3.14 -11.71 9.04
C LEU A 5 2.57 -10.28 8.92
N VAL A 6 2.58 -9.56 10.04
CA VAL A 6 2.02 -8.20 10.14
C VAL A 6 3.09 -7.28 10.68
N VAL A 7 3.41 -6.24 9.92
CA VAL A 7 4.29 -5.16 10.34
C VAL A 7 3.43 -3.94 10.62
N SER A 8 3.43 -3.44 11.86
CA SER A 8 2.71 -2.21 12.19
C SER A 8 3.43 -1.00 11.60
N ALA A 9 2.72 0.12 11.44
CA ALA A 9 3.33 1.40 11.08
C ALA A 9 4.39 1.87 12.10
N SER A 10 4.37 1.34 13.33
CA SER A 10 5.39 1.58 14.36
C SER A 10 6.60 0.63 14.29
N GLY A 11 6.66 -0.26 13.29
CA GLY A 11 7.76 -1.20 13.10
C GLY A 11 7.70 -2.47 13.95
N LYS A 12 6.59 -2.71 14.67
CA LYS A 12 6.40 -3.96 15.43
C LYS A 12 6.02 -5.10 14.50
N LEU A 13 6.67 -6.24 14.69
CA LEU A 13 6.44 -7.45 13.92
C LEU A 13 5.61 -8.45 14.71
N TYR A 14 4.49 -8.86 14.13
CA TYR A 14 3.64 -9.93 14.63
C TYR A 14 3.63 -11.05 13.62
N SER A 15 3.83 -12.29 14.07
CA SER A 15 3.80 -13.44 13.18
C SER A 15 3.06 -14.62 13.79
N PHE A 16 2.41 -15.38 12.92
CA PHE A 16 1.75 -16.63 13.24
C PHE A 16 2.05 -17.65 12.15
N SER A 17 2.23 -18.92 12.51
CA SER A 17 2.39 -20.00 11.55
C SER A 17 1.64 -21.24 12.00
N SER A 18 0.99 -21.93 11.07
CA SER A 18 0.32 -23.21 11.29
C SER A 18 0.86 -24.29 10.36
N GLY A 19 1.17 -25.46 10.94
CA GLY A 19 1.86 -26.57 10.28
C GLY A 19 3.38 -26.43 10.40
N ASP A 20 4.04 -25.93 9.35
CA ASP A 20 5.48 -25.66 9.37
C ASP A 20 5.81 -24.37 10.12
N ASN A 21 7.04 -24.27 10.63
CA ASN A 21 7.55 -23.02 11.18
C ASN A 21 7.73 -21.95 10.07
N LEU A 22 7.66 -20.69 10.49
CA LEU A 22 7.76 -19.53 9.61
C LEU A 22 9.02 -19.57 8.73
N VAL A 23 10.17 -19.98 9.28
CA VAL A 23 11.46 -20.02 8.56
C VAL A 23 11.39 -20.96 7.36
N LYS A 24 10.84 -22.15 7.52
CA LYS A 24 10.67 -23.13 6.44
C LYS A 24 9.67 -22.66 5.39
N ILE A 25 8.62 -21.95 5.81
CA ILE A 25 7.63 -21.37 4.89
C ILE A 25 8.29 -20.26 4.05
N LEU A 26 9.06 -19.37 4.69
CA LEU A 26 9.80 -18.30 4.02
C LEU A 26 10.88 -18.82 3.07
N ASP A 27 11.62 -19.87 3.46
CA ASP A 27 12.64 -20.48 2.60
C ASP A 27 12.05 -21.04 1.30
N ARG A 28 10.89 -21.73 1.39
CA ARG A 28 10.17 -22.21 0.20
C ARG A 28 9.63 -21.07 -0.66
N TYR A 29 9.06 -20.04 -0.03
CA TYR A 29 8.57 -18.86 -0.74
C TYR A 29 9.71 -18.15 -1.48
N GLY A 30 10.84 -17.93 -0.83
CA GLY A 30 12.01 -17.28 -1.43
C GLY A 30 12.60 -18.07 -2.60
N LYS A 31 12.58 -19.40 -2.53
CA LYS A 31 12.99 -20.27 -3.66
C LYS A 31 12.02 -20.22 -4.84
N GLN A 32 10.71 -20.14 -4.57
CA GLN A 32 9.69 -20.09 -5.61
C GLN A 32 9.58 -18.70 -6.27
N HIS A 33 9.88 -17.64 -5.53
CA HIS A 33 9.79 -16.24 -5.99
C HIS A 33 11.16 -15.57 -6.12
N ALA A 34 12.21 -16.35 -6.39
CA ALA A 34 13.58 -15.83 -6.45
C ALA A 34 13.76 -14.75 -7.52
N ASP A 35 13.06 -14.84 -8.65
CA ASP A 35 13.17 -13.86 -9.74
C ASP A 35 12.36 -12.58 -9.46
N ASP A 36 11.21 -12.68 -8.79
CA ASP A 36 10.44 -11.52 -8.30
C ASP A 36 11.25 -10.73 -7.26
N LEU A 37 11.97 -11.44 -6.37
CA LEU A 37 12.86 -10.84 -5.37
C LEU A 37 14.05 -10.13 -6.02
N LYS A 38 14.63 -10.69 -7.09
CA LYS A 38 15.68 -10.00 -7.87
C LYS A 38 15.16 -8.76 -8.58
N ALA A 39 13.94 -8.80 -9.11
CA ALA A 39 13.32 -7.64 -9.75
C ALA A 39 13.05 -6.51 -8.75
N LEU A 40 12.59 -6.85 -7.54
CA LEU A 40 12.44 -5.91 -6.43
C LEU A 40 13.78 -5.33 -5.95
N ASP A 41 14.81 -6.16 -5.82
CA ASP A 41 16.17 -5.71 -5.46
C ASP A 41 16.74 -4.77 -6.53
N LEU A 42 16.58 -5.11 -7.81
CA LEU A 42 16.99 -4.25 -8.93
C LEU A 42 16.21 -2.92 -8.96
N GLN A 43 14.91 -2.94 -8.65
CA GLN A 43 14.08 -1.73 -8.55
C GLN A 43 14.50 -0.86 -7.36
N SER A 44 14.89 -1.48 -6.24
CA SER A 44 15.40 -0.78 -5.06
C SER A 44 16.77 -0.14 -5.30
N LYS A 45 17.61 -0.78 -6.13
CA LYS A 45 18.90 -0.25 -6.60
C LYS A 45 18.75 0.81 -7.69
N SER A 46 17.68 0.74 -8.48
CA SER A 46 17.33 1.72 -9.51
C SER A 46 16.69 3.00 -8.94
N LEU A 47 16.19 2.97 -7.70
CA LEU A 47 15.91 4.20 -6.95
C LEU A 47 17.27 4.87 -6.74
N ASN A 48 17.54 5.83 -7.61
CA ASN A 48 18.82 6.51 -7.77
C ASN A 48 19.28 7.15 -6.44
N TYR A 49 19.98 6.38 -5.62
CA TYR A 49 20.72 6.85 -4.45
C TYR A 49 22.03 7.53 -4.86
N GLY A 50 22.31 7.76 -6.15
CA GLY A 50 23.56 8.34 -6.64
C GLY A 50 23.94 9.64 -5.91
N SER A 51 22.98 10.55 -5.72
CA SER A 51 23.23 11.81 -4.99
C SER A 51 23.42 11.62 -3.48
N HIS A 52 22.85 10.56 -2.89
CA HIS A 52 22.98 10.28 -1.46
C HIS A 52 24.26 9.51 -1.15
N HIS A 53 24.70 8.64 -2.06
CA HIS A 53 25.95 7.89 -1.93
C HIS A 53 27.15 8.80 -2.10
N GLU A 54 27.13 9.73 -3.06
CA GLU A 54 28.18 10.75 -3.21
C GLU A 54 28.25 11.68 -2.00
N LEU A 55 27.10 12.06 -1.41
CA LEU A 55 27.05 12.81 -0.16
C LEU A 55 27.60 12.00 1.02
N LEU A 56 27.29 10.71 1.09
CA LEU A 56 27.80 9.80 2.12
C LEU A 56 29.32 9.61 2.00
N ASP A 57 29.84 9.34 0.80
CA ASP A 57 31.27 9.21 0.53
C ASP A 57 32.02 10.52 0.86
N LEU A 58 31.44 11.67 0.54
CA LEU A 58 32.01 12.97 0.89
C LEU A 58 32.07 13.18 2.41
N VAL A 59 31.01 12.83 3.13
CA VAL A 59 30.92 12.91 4.60
C VAL A 59 31.91 11.95 5.24
N GLU A 60 31.96 10.71 4.78
CA GLU A 60 32.85 9.67 5.30
C GLU A 60 34.32 10.00 5.04
N SER A 61 34.68 10.38 3.81
CA SER A 61 36.04 10.77 3.45
C SER A 61 36.50 12.07 4.13
N LYS A 62 35.65 13.10 4.22
CA LYS A 62 36.05 14.39 4.83
C LYS A 62 35.98 14.41 6.35
N LEU A 63 35.06 13.69 6.99
CA LEU A 63 34.86 13.80 8.44
C LEU A 63 35.32 12.57 9.23
N VAL A 64 35.31 11.38 8.62
CA VAL A 64 35.68 10.13 9.31
C VAL A 64 37.14 9.76 9.02
N GLU A 65 37.60 9.95 7.78
CA GLU A 65 38.97 9.57 7.37
C GLU A 65 39.98 10.73 7.42
N SER A 66 39.53 11.98 7.35
CA SER A 66 40.43 13.13 7.48
C SER A 66 40.73 13.39 8.96
N ASN A 67 42.01 13.36 9.31
CA ASN A 67 42.51 13.74 10.62
C ASN A 67 41.96 15.16 10.92
N VAL A 68 41.00 15.28 11.86
CA VAL A 68 40.17 16.47 12.16
C VAL A 68 40.97 17.78 12.34
N ASN A 69 42.29 17.68 12.50
CA ASN A 69 43.25 18.77 12.60
C ASN A 69 43.48 19.57 11.30
N ASN A 70 43.00 19.12 10.13
CA ASN A 70 43.24 19.76 8.81
C ASN A 70 41.98 20.27 8.08
N VAL A 71 40.80 20.18 8.68
CA VAL A 71 39.55 20.67 8.06
C VAL A 71 39.37 22.15 8.37
N SER A 72 39.25 23.00 7.34
CA SER A 72 39.03 24.44 7.54
C SER A 72 37.57 24.73 7.91
N VAL A 73 37.35 25.82 8.67
CA VAL A 73 36.00 26.29 9.02
C VAL A 73 35.16 26.55 7.77
N ASP A 74 35.74 27.15 6.73
CA ASP A 74 35.04 27.42 5.47
C ASP A 74 34.53 26.13 4.81
N SER A 75 35.31 25.05 4.88
CA SER A 75 34.91 23.76 4.31
C SER A 75 33.77 23.08 5.09
N LEU A 76 33.67 23.34 6.39
CA LEU A 76 32.56 22.87 7.23
C LEU A 76 31.28 23.66 6.94
N VAL A 77 31.39 24.98 6.78
CA VAL A 77 30.25 25.84 6.43
C VAL A 77 29.66 25.44 5.07
N GLN A 78 30.51 25.21 4.06
CA GLN A 78 30.06 24.74 2.75
C GLN A 78 29.36 23.38 2.83
N LEU A 79 29.86 22.48 3.68
CA LEU A 79 29.26 21.17 3.88
C LEU A 79 27.88 21.28 4.55
N GLU A 80 27.75 22.13 5.55
CA GLU A 80 26.47 22.43 6.22
C GLU A 80 25.44 22.99 5.24
N GLU A 81 25.82 23.97 4.42
CA GLU A 81 24.94 24.54 3.38
C GLU A 81 24.48 23.49 2.36
N HIS A 82 25.38 22.59 1.94
CA HIS A 82 25.05 21.50 1.03
C HIS A 82 24.05 20.52 1.65
N LEU A 83 24.25 20.17 2.92
CA LEU A 83 23.36 19.28 3.66
C LEU A 83 21.97 19.91 3.87
N GLU A 84 21.92 21.19 4.25
CA GLU A 84 20.66 21.90 4.44
C GLU A 84 19.88 22.00 3.12
N THR A 85 20.58 22.29 2.02
CA THR A 85 19.97 22.33 0.69
C THR A 85 19.42 20.96 0.27
N ALA A 86 20.21 19.90 0.42
CA ALA A 86 19.77 18.53 0.10
C ALA A 86 18.57 18.09 0.94
N LEU A 87 18.57 18.43 2.23
CA LEU A 87 17.48 18.15 3.16
C LEU A 87 16.21 18.91 2.78
N SER A 88 16.33 20.20 2.44
CA SER A 88 15.23 21.04 2.00
C SER A 88 14.58 20.49 0.72
N VAL A 89 15.38 20.16 -0.30
CA VAL A 89 14.89 19.54 -1.55
C VAL A 89 14.19 18.21 -1.27
N THR A 90 14.77 17.37 -0.40
CA THR A 90 14.19 16.07 -0.02
C THR A 90 12.83 16.26 0.67
N ARG A 91 12.72 17.19 1.61
CA ARG A 91 11.47 17.50 2.30
C ARG A 91 10.41 18.04 1.34
N ALA A 92 10.78 18.95 0.45
CA ALA A 92 9.89 19.48 -0.56
C ALA A 92 9.34 18.37 -1.46
N LYS A 93 10.22 17.48 -1.94
CA LYS A 93 9.82 16.36 -2.80
C LYS A 93 8.90 15.37 -2.08
N LYS A 94 9.21 15.05 -0.83
CA LYS A 94 8.35 14.19 0.01
C LYS A 94 6.95 14.78 0.14
N THR A 95 6.86 16.08 0.45
CA THR A 95 5.57 16.78 0.58
C THR A 95 4.79 16.76 -0.73
N GLU A 96 5.44 17.06 -1.86
CA GLU A 96 4.82 17.02 -3.19
C GLU A 96 4.20 15.63 -3.48
N LEU A 97 4.96 14.55 -3.21
CA LEU A 97 4.49 13.18 -3.44
C LEU A 97 3.35 12.79 -2.50
N MET A 98 3.42 13.19 -1.23
CA MET A 98 2.33 12.93 -0.27
C MET A 98 1.04 13.65 -0.68
N LEU A 99 1.12 14.88 -1.15
CA LEU A 99 -0.05 15.63 -1.64
C LEU A 99 -0.69 14.93 -2.84
N LYS A 100 0.11 14.50 -3.83
CA LYS A 100 -0.37 13.73 -4.98
C LYS A 100 -1.05 12.42 -4.55
N LEU A 101 -0.50 11.72 -3.57
CA LEU A 101 -1.11 10.50 -3.04
C LEU A 101 -2.48 10.79 -2.41
N VAL A 102 -2.59 11.87 -1.62
CA VAL A 102 -3.87 12.28 -1.01
C VAL A 102 -4.91 12.61 -2.08
N GLU A 103 -4.53 13.32 -3.14
CA GLU A 103 -5.43 13.65 -4.26
C GLU A 103 -5.92 12.38 -4.96
N ASN A 104 -5.02 11.46 -5.32
CA ASN A 104 -5.37 10.20 -5.95
C ASN A 104 -6.33 9.35 -5.08
N LEU A 105 -6.10 9.33 -3.76
CA LEU A 105 -6.97 8.61 -2.83
C LEU A 105 -8.36 9.24 -2.74
N LYS A 106 -8.47 10.57 -2.75
CA LYS A 106 -9.76 11.28 -2.76
C LYS A 106 -10.55 10.99 -4.05
N GLU A 107 -9.88 10.96 -5.19
CA GLU A 107 -10.51 10.62 -6.46
C GLU A 107 -11.01 9.16 -6.46
N LYS A 108 -10.17 8.23 -5.98
CA LYS A 108 -10.56 6.82 -5.84
C LYS A 108 -11.74 6.63 -4.89
N GLU A 109 -11.77 7.34 -3.77
CA GLU A 109 -12.89 7.32 -2.83
C GLU A 109 -14.19 7.79 -3.50
N LYS A 110 -14.12 8.88 -4.29
CA LYS A 110 -15.27 9.40 -5.02
C LYS A 110 -15.81 8.36 -6.02
N LEU A 111 -14.95 7.77 -6.85
CA LEU A 111 -15.35 6.76 -7.83
C LEU A 111 -16.01 5.55 -7.17
N LEU A 112 -15.45 5.07 -6.06
CA LEU A 112 -16.02 3.93 -5.31
C LEU A 112 -17.38 4.26 -4.69
N LYS A 113 -17.59 5.50 -4.22
CA LYS A 113 -18.90 5.94 -3.73
C LYS A 113 -19.95 5.97 -4.84
N GLU A 114 -19.58 6.48 -6.01
CA GLU A 114 -20.47 6.51 -7.18
C GLU A 114 -20.82 5.09 -7.63
N GLU A 115 -19.84 4.19 -7.74
CA GLU A 115 -20.05 2.78 -8.09
C GLU A 115 -20.98 2.09 -7.07
N ASN A 116 -20.72 2.26 -5.76
CA ASN A 116 -21.57 1.70 -4.72
C ASN A 116 -23.01 2.23 -4.78
N GLN A 117 -23.20 3.51 -5.10
CA GLN A 117 -24.54 4.08 -5.25
C GLN A 117 -25.29 3.46 -6.44
N VAL A 118 -24.61 3.28 -7.57
CA VAL A 118 -25.17 2.62 -8.76
C VAL A 118 -25.57 1.18 -8.43
N LEU A 119 -24.68 0.42 -7.79
CA LEU A 119 -24.95 -0.95 -7.38
C LEU A 119 -26.13 -1.02 -6.40
N ALA A 120 -26.19 -0.14 -5.40
CA ALA A 120 -27.30 -0.08 -4.45
C ALA A 120 -28.65 0.16 -5.16
N SER A 121 -28.70 1.11 -6.10
CA SER A 121 -29.91 1.36 -6.90
C SER A 121 -30.30 0.19 -7.81
N GLN A 122 -29.33 -0.55 -8.35
CA GLN A 122 -29.62 -1.76 -9.13
C GLN A 122 -30.18 -2.89 -8.24
N MET A 123 -29.63 -3.06 -7.04
CA MET A 123 -30.13 -4.03 -6.07
C MET A 123 -31.56 -3.72 -5.63
N GLU A 124 -31.88 -2.44 -5.41
CA GLU A 124 -33.23 -1.98 -5.08
C GLU A 124 -34.22 -2.26 -6.22
N LYS A 125 -33.85 -1.97 -7.47
CA LYS A 125 -34.66 -2.29 -8.66
C LYS A 125 -34.91 -3.79 -8.81
N ASN A 126 -33.89 -4.62 -8.59
CA ASN A 126 -34.02 -6.07 -8.69
C ASN A 126 -34.90 -6.66 -7.57
N HIS A 127 -34.91 -6.07 -6.37
CA HIS A 127 -35.80 -6.48 -5.29
C HIS A 127 -37.28 -6.12 -5.57
N VAL A 128 -37.55 -5.04 -6.30
CA VAL A 128 -38.93 -4.65 -6.69
C VAL A 128 -39.51 -5.60 -7.77
N VAL A 129 -38.68 -6.14 -8.66
CA VAL A 129 -39.15 -7.08 -9.71
C VAL A 129 -39.55 -8.45 -9.15
N VAL A 130 -38.95 -8.88 -8.04
CA VAL A 130 -39.33 -10.15 -7.38
C VAL A 130 -40.62 -10.01 -6.56
N GLY A 131 -40.97 -8.80 -6.09
CA GLY A 131 -42.21 -8.55 -5.34
C GLY A 131 -43.48 -8.45 -6.18
N ALA A 132 -43.38 -8.26 -7.50
CA ALA A 132 -44.54 -8.07 -8.38
C ALA A 132 -45.00 -9.35 -9.11
N GLY A 133 -44.33 -10.50 -8.88
CA GLY A 133 -44.58 -11.75 -9.60
C GLY A 133 -45.55 -12.75 -8.94
N THR A 134 -46.10 -12.44 -7.76
CA THR A 134 -46.79 -13.44 -6.90
C THR A 134 -48.27 -13.20 -6.64
N GLU A 135 -48.94 -12.29 -7.35
CA GLU A 135 -50.38 -12.06 -7.19
C GLU A 135 -51.17 -12.29 -8.49
N MET A 136 -51.00 -13.44 -9.15
CA MET A 136 -51.91 -13.84 -10.25
C MET A 136 -52.10 -15.36 -10.30
N MET A 137 -52.44 -16.01 -9.19
CA MET A 137 -52.91 -17.40 -9.25
C MET A 137 -53.78 -17.78 -8.04
N GLU A 138 -54.97 -17.20 -7.91
CA GLU A 138 -56.12 -17.91 -7.31
C GLU A 138 -57.40 -17.54 -8.05
N MET A 139 -57.74 -18.35 -9.05
CA MET A 139 -59.08 -18.44 -9.61
C MET A 139 -59.35 -19.92 -9.86
N SER A 140 -60.10 -20.59 -8.98
CA SER A 140 -61.05 -21.65 -9.38
C SER A 140 -62.01 -22.04 -8.25
N PRO A 141 -63.24 -22.47 -8.62
CA PRO A 141 -64.45 -22.21 -7.84
C PRO A 141 -64.75 -23.31 -6.83
N ALA A 142 -65.35 -22.91 -5.70
CA ALA A 142 -65.90 -23.84 -4.72
C ALA A 142 -67.06 -24.63 -5.36
N GLY A 143 -66.82 -25.92 -5.58
CA GLY A 143 -67.85 -26.90 -5.88
C GLY A 143 -68.87 -26.97 -4.74
N GLN A 144 -70.13 -27.02 -5.12
CA GLN A 144 -71.27 -27.23 -4.23
C GLN A 144 -71.11 -28.57 -3.51
N ILE A 145 -71.25 -28.55 -2.18
CA ILE A 145 -71.66 -29.73 -1.42
C ILE A 145 -73.05 -29.42 -0.87
N SER A 146 -74.03 -30.03 -1.54
CA SER A 146 -75.37 -30.28 -1.03
C SER A 146 -75.26 -31.09 0.25
N ASP A 147 -75.91 -30.65 1.33
CA ASP A 147 -76.49 -31.56 2.30
C ASP A 147 -77.64 -30.87 3.07
N ASN A 148 -78.79 -31.53 2.96
CA ASN A 148 -80.08 -31.39 3.65
C ASN A 148 -81.04 -30.24 3.29
#